data_AF-A0A3M0E1Z0-F1
#
_entry.id   AF-A0A3M0E1Z0-F1
#
_cell.length_a   1.000
_cell.length_b   1.000
_cell.length_c   1.000
_cell.angle_alpha   90.00
_cell.angle_beta   90.00
_cell.angle_gamma   90.00
#
_symmetry.space_group_name_H-M   'P 1'
#
loop_
_entity.id
_entity.type
_entity.pdbx_description
1 polymer ?
#
loop_
_entity_poly.entity_id
_entity_poly.type
_entity_poly.pdbx_seq_one_letter_code
_entity_poly.pdbx_strand_id
1 'polypeptide(L)'
;MGTGSPDDAPTVDWYPTDPDPEQRPFNAFVRGNDLATRAERPFSSLSFHQFCAVSPRETFYTQERQGGSVRIMPAIVRPALRYWPLTIFVMTVLYLLAPLVEPGLEPVWAFFPPLTVDNLVWVAGVIVVWTTLFAIISQVGIVTRYSQLAKPAFVYGLLGILLAGTVFSVFLVWNSDTPATLPRNVVFGSGFLFAAYVSGMIAYDLLIRTENMLENFGKKNIVENERQYEDVFLSDFTKKLEASVFDVPLALVFGVTFTSQLVGFWLLQNGPHQLDSSIALACNAFFDAILMTAIFQFLIFIRQLNLLLDDKYERDGEAVVLQFQPFHPDGRGGFRDIGRAAMQVNVLVIVAGLYYVYRLYVQGLRALPAGGFDALQNMQAVIWLIDFGGPIVLYAVVSAVWLYYTFWTTHLKMARDKERMILRRQASYRSDTDDETEPIGSVNDRAGYEELLTSPVWPLDSRQLQTVVLSNIIPLFLTLSSIPI
;
A
#
# COMPACT_ATOMS: atom_id res chain seq x y z
N MET A 1 20.74 16.39 -75.36
CA MET A 1 19.54 15.52 -75.34
C MET A 1 20.02 14.15 -75.82
N GLY A 2 20.15 13.09 -75.04
CA GLY A 2 19.73 12.75 -73.69
C GLY A 2 19.61 11.22 -73.72
N THR A 3 20.61 10.51 -73.20
CA THR A 3 20.53 9.06 -72.98
C THR A 3 21.12 8.78 -71.61
N GLY A 4 20.25 8.74 -70.60
CA GLY A 4 20.58 8.32 -69.25
C GLY A 4 19.52 7.35 -68.78
N SER A 5 19.87 6.08 -68.68
CA SER A 5 19.20 5.10 -67.82
C SER A 5 20.31 4.35 -67.10
N PRO A 6 20.49 4.56 -65.78
CA PRO A 6 21.53 3.90 -65.01
C PRO A 6 20.98 2.60 -64.39
N ASP A 7 21.15 1.49 -65.10
CA ASP A 7 21.16 0.16 -64.49
C ASP A 7 22.62 -0.29 -64.48
N ASP A 8 23.32 -0.07 -63.36
CA ASP A 8 24.50 -0.82 -62.93
C ASP A 8 24.99 -0.24 -61.59
N ALA A 9 24.50 -0.82 -60.48
CA ALA A 9 25.09 -0.63 -59.16
C ALA A 9 25.26 -2.01 -58.50
N PRO A 10 26.48 -2.37 -58.05
CA PRO A 10 26.72 -3.64 -57.37
C PRO A 10 26.13 -3.62 -55.95
N THR A 11 25.31 -4.62 -55.64
CA THR A 11 24.94 -5.00 -54.28
C THR A 11 26.15 -5.61 -53.58
N VAL A 12 26.69 -4.94 -52.55
CA VAL A 12 27.65 -5.53 -51.62
C VAL A 12 27.07 -5.42 -50.21
N ASP A 13 26.99 -6.59 -49.57
CA ASP A 13 26.39 -6.88 -48.27
C ASP A 13 26.99 -6.06 -47.12
N TRP A 14 26.12 -5.39 -46.36
CA TRP A 14 26.45 -4.69 -45.12
C TRP A 14 26.16 -5.55 -43.88
N TYR A 15 26.66 -6.79 -43.84
CA TYR A 15 26.75 -7.51 -42.56
C TYR A 15 28.11 -7.22 -41.94
N PRO A 16 28.18 -6.56 -40.76
CA PRO A 16 29.39 -6.56 -39.97
C PRO A 16 29.62 -8.00 -39.49
N THR A 17 30.79 -8.53 -39.83
CA THR A 17 31.43 -9.66 -39.14
C THR A 17 31.40 -9.45 -37.63
N ASP A 18 31.12 -10.53 -36.88
CA ASP A 18 31.04 -10.59 -35.42
C ASP A 18 32.09 -9.71 -34.72
N PRO A 19 31.69 -8.85 -33.77
CA PRO A 19 32.65 -8.18 -32.92
C PRO A 19 33.20 -9.16 -31.87
N ASP A 20 34.51 -9.07 -31.67
CA ASP A 20 35.32 -9.71 -30.64
C ASP A 20 34.56 -9.85 -29.28
N PRO A 21 34.48 -11.04 -28.65
CA PRO A 21 33.72 -11.25 -27.42
C PRO A 21 34.15 -10.38 -26.23
N GLU A 22 35.31 -9.72 -26.28
CA GLU A 22 35.81 -8.84 -25.22
C GLU A 22 35.37 -7.37 -25.33
N GLN A 23 34.74 -6.94 -26.44
CA GLN A 23 34.29 -5.54 -26.64
C GLN A 23 32.77 -5.38 -26.70
N ARG A 24 32.04 -5.98 -25.76
CA ARG A 24 30.62 -5.64 -25.59
C ARG A 24 30.50 -4.32 -24.82
N PRO A 25 29.82 -3.28 -25.35
CA PRO A 25 29.50 -2.11 -24.54
C PRO A 25 28.65 -2.56 -23.34
N PHE A 26 28.94 -1.97 -22.17
CA PHE A 26 28.29 -2.19 -20.87
C PHE A 26 26.74 -2.12 -20.92
N ASN A 27 26.18 -1.63 -22.03
CA ASN A 27 24.75 -1.53 -22.32
C ASN A 27 24.09 -2.85 -22.78
N ALA A 28 24.85 -3.93 -22.99
CA ALA A 28 24.31 -5.23 -23.41
C ALA A 28 23.74 -6.08 -22.26
N PHE A 29 24.07 -5.76 -21.00
CA PHE A 29 23.56 -6.48 -19.82
C PHE A 29 22.13 -6.08 -19.40
N VAL A 30 21.49 -5.16 -20.14
CA VAL A 30 20.08 -4.74 -19.92
C VAL A 30 19.08 -5.56 -20.77
N ARG A 31 19.54 -6.58 -21.51
CA ARG A 31 18.65 -7.55 -22.19
C ARG A 31 18.50 -8.87 -21.42
N GLY A 32 18.40 -8.79 -20.11
CA GLY A 32 17.80 -9.83 -19.27
C GLY A 32 16.38 -9.41 -18.88
N ASN A 33 15.38 -9.80 -19.68
CA ASN A 33 13.96 -9.90 -19.30
C ASN A 33 13.06 -8.65 -19.11
N ASP A 34 13.31 -7.51 -19.75
CA ASP A 34 12.30 -6.41 -19.75
C ASP A 34 11.47 -6.25 -21.05
N LEU A 35 11.65 -7.11 -22.07
CA LEU A 35 10.94 -6.92 -23.35
C LEU A 35 10.62 -8.25 -24.07
N ALA A 36 9.63 -9.02 -23.60
CA ALA A 36 9.01 -10.04 -24.46
C ALA A 36 7.58 -10.50 -24.14
N THR A 37 6.82 -9.92 -23.20
CA THR A 37 5.34 -10.07 -23.20
C THR A 37 4.65 -8.89 -22.51
N ARG A 38 4.05 -8.02 -23.34
CA ARG A 38 2.98 -7.07 -23.01
C ARG A 38 3.22 -6.06 -21.87
N ALA A 39 3.73 -4.90 -22.28
CA ALA A 39 3.30 -3.58 -21.81
C ALA A 39 3.07 -3.45 -20.30
N GLU A 40 4.16 -3.37 -19.54
CA GLU A 40 4.12 -2.65 -18.27
C GLU A 40 3.83 -1.17 -18.56
N ARG A 41 2.55 -0.84 -18.55
CA ARG A 41 2.05 0.52 -18.57
C ARG A 41 2.69 1.29 -17.40
N PRO A 42 3.31 2.47 -17.63
CA PRO A 42 3.85 3.28 -16.55
C PRO A 42 2.73 3.61 -15.55
N PHE A 43 3.08 3.63 -14.25
CA PHE A 43 2.16 3.76 -13.11
C PHE A 43 1.11 4.88 -13.22
N SER A 44 1.43 5.96 -13.93
CA SER A 44 0.51 7.07 -14.23
C SER A 44 -0.68 6.67 -15.11
N SER A 45 -0.70 5.45 -15.66
CA SER A 45 -1.72 4.97 -16.59
C SER A 45 -2.58 3.81 -16.08
N LEU A 46 -2.31 3.31 -14.86
CA LEU A 46 -3.19 2.36 -14.18
C LEU A 46 -4.19 3.13 -13.31
N SER A 47 -5.47 2.85 -13.51
CA SER A 47 -6.57 3.55 -12.82
C SER A 47 -7.02 2.77 -11.59
N PHE A 48 -7.58 3.48 -10.59
CA PHE A 48 -7.93 2.94 -9.27
C PHE A 48 -8.80 1.65 -9.33
N HIS A 49 -9.65 1.51 -10.35
CA HIS A 49 -10.50 0.33 -10.54
C HIS A 49 -9.76 -0.89 -11.11
N GLN A 50 -8.48 -0.79 -11.47
CA GLN A 50 -7.71 -1.87 -12.06
C GLN A 50 -6.94 -2.70 -11.02
N PHE A 51 -6.90 -2.27 -9.76
CA PHE A 51 -6.12 -2.92 -8.70
C PHE A 51 -6.73 -4.23 -8.16
N CYS A 52 -8.06 -4.37 -8.18
CA CYS A 52 -8.74 -5.58 -7.68
C CYS A 52 -9.71 -6.17 -8.70
N ALA A 53 -10.08 -7.43 -8.50
CA ALA A 53 -11.09 -8.09 -9.32
C ALA A 53 -12.48 -7.81 -8.76
N VAL A 54 -13.46 -7.55 -9.64
CA VAL A 54 -14.87 -7.40 -9.24
C VAL A 54 -15.68 -8.67 -9.54
N SER A 55 -15.16 -9.54 -10.43
CA SER A 55 -15.81 -10.81 -10.79
C SER A 55 -14.82 -11.97 -10.82
N PRO A 56 -15.23 -13.20 -10.43
CA PRO A 56 -14.42 -14.41 -10.56
C PRO A 56 -13.95 -14.70 -12.00
N ARG A 57 -14.66 -14.19 -13.01
CA ARG A 57 -14.35 -14.36 -14.43
C ARG A 57 -13.26 -13.41 -14.94
N GLU A 58 -12.80 -12.45 -14.12
CA GLU A 58 -11.71 -11.54 -14.49
C GLU A 58 -10.35 -12.23 -14.30
N THR A 59 -9.67 -12.50 -15.42
CA THR A 59 -8.36 -13.14 -15.49
C THR A 59 -7.17 -12.18 -15.39
N PHE A 60 -7.42 -10.87 -15.36
CA PHE A 60 -6.46 -9.86 -15.82
C PHE A 60 -5.25 -9.55 -14.90
N TYR A 61 -5.03 -10.30 -13.82
CA TYR A 61 -3.84 -10.20 -12.97
C TYR A 61 -3.32 -11.54 -12.45
N THR A 62 -4.07 -12.64 -12.65
CA THR A 62 -3.87 -13.88 -11.86
C THR A 62 -3.44 -15.07 -12.67
N GLN A 63 -3.65 -15.08 -13.99
CA GLN A 63 -3.23 -16.21 -14.81
C GLN A 63 -1.72 -16.18 -15.12
N GLU A 64 -1.07 -15.00 -15.08
CA GLU A 64 0.38 -14.86 -15.33
C GLU A 64 1.26 -15.05 -14.08
N ARG A 65 0.68 -15.12 -12.86
CA ARG A 65 1.44 -15.11 -11.59
C ARG A 65 1.13 -16.25 -10.61
N GLN A 66 0.33 -17.24 -10.99
CA GLN A 66 0.09 -18.42 -10.12
C GLN A 66 1.33 -19.31 -9.90
N GLY A 67 2.44 -19.06 -10.61
CA GLY A 67 3.72 -19.76 -10.47
C GLY A 67 4.79 -19.05 -9.62
N GLY A 68 4.50 -17.90 -8.99
CA GLY A 68 5.46 -17.23 -8.11
C GLY A 68 5.75 -18.03 -6.83
N SER A 69 7.02 -18.08 -6.41
CA SER A 69 7.47 -18.81 -5.23
C SER A 69 7.17 -18.08 -3.92
N VAL A 70 6.93 -16.76 -3.94
CA VAL A 70 6.75 -15.95 -2.72
C VAL A 70 5.28 -15.57 -2.53
N ARG A 71 4.71 -15.96 -1.38
CA ARG A 71 3.33 -15.60 -0.99
C ARG A 71 3.32 -14.97 0.39
N ILE A 72 3.12 -13.65 0.44
CA ILE A 72 3.15 -12.90 1.71
C ILE A 72 1.85 -13.11 2.51
N MET A 73 0.70 -13.18 1.83
CA MET A 73 -0.59 -13.43 2.51
C MET A 73 -0.99 -14.90 2.47
N PRO A 74 -1.57 -15.43 3.56
CA PRO A 74 -2.12 -16.78 3.58
C PRO A 74 -3.21 -17.00 2.52
N ALA A 75 -3.34 -18.24 2.05
CA ALA A 75 -4.30 -18.63 1.01
C ALA A 75 -5.77 -18.31 1.34
N ILE A 76 -6.12 -18.19 2.63
CA ILE A 76 -7.48 -17.87 3.09
C ILE A 76 -7.77 -16.36 3.00
N VAL A 77 -6.78 -15.52 3.27
CA VAL A 77 -6.93 -14.05 3.29
C VAL A 77 -6.78 -13.44 1.90
N ARG A 78 -5.93 -14.04 1.06
CA ARG A 78 -5.64 -13.55 -0.30
C ARG A 78 -6.89 -13.42 -1.20
N PRO A 79 -7.85 -14.36 -1.20
CA PRO A 79 -9.09 -14.21 -1.96
C PRO A 79 -9.93 -13.00 -1.50
N ALA A 80 -10.03 -12.76 -0.19
CA ALA A 80 -10.76 -11.62 0.34
C ALA A 80 -10.17 -10.29 -0.18
N LEU A 81 -8.83 -10.17 -0.15
CA LEU A 81 -8.12 -9.00 -0.69
C LEU A 81 -8.23 -8.89 -2.23
N ARG A 82 -8.21 -10.02 -2.94
CA ARG A 82 -8.37 -10.05 -4.41
C ARG A 82 -9.73 -9.48 -4.84
N TYR A 83 -10.78 -9.83 -4.12
CA TYR A 83 -12.16 -9.38 -4.37
C TYR A 83 -12.59 -8.31 -3.36
N TRP A 84 -11.66 -7.45 -2.97
CA TRP A 84 -11.92 -6.47 -1.90
C TRP A 84 -13.12 -5.54 -2.17
N PRO A 85 -13.32 -5.00 -3.39
CA PRO A 85 -14.50 -4.18 -3.67
C PRO A 85 -15.81 -4.93 -3.47
N LEU A 86 -15.85 -6.20 -3.85
CA LEU A 86 -17.02 -7.04 -3.66
C LEU A 86 -17.23 -7.36 -2.17
N THR A 87 -16.15 -7.64 -1.44
CA THR A 87 -16.20 -7.88 0.01
C THR A 87 -16.79 -6.67 0.73
N ILE A 88 -16.30 -5.46 0.44
CA ILE A 88 -16.80 -4.22 1.02
C ILE A 88 -18.25 -3.96 0.60
N PHE A 89 -18.61 -4.22 -0.66
CA PHE A 89 -19.98 -4.09 -1.12
C PHE A 89 -20.94 -5.00 -0.33
N VAL A 90 -20.59 -6.27 -0.15
CA VAL A 90 -21.38 -7.21 0.66
C VAL A 90 -21.53 -6.71 2.09
N MET A 91 -20.44 -6.25 2.71
CA MET A 91 -20.49 -5.69 4.07
C MET A 91 -21.34 -4.42 4.13
N THR A 92 -21.26 -3.56 3.12
CA THR A 92 -22.10 -2.35 3.03
C THR A 92 -23.58 -2.71 2.95
N VAL A 93 -23.93 -3.72 2.14
CA VAL A 93 -25.30 -4.24 2.07
C VAL A 93 -25.74 -4.81 3.41
N LEU A 94 -24.90 -5.57 4.10
CA LEU A 94 -25.21 -6.10 5.44
C LEU A 94 -25.47 -4.96 6.44
N TYR A 95 -24.66 -3.89 6.43
CA TYR A 95 -24.91 -2.70 7.26
C TYR A 95 -26.25 -2.04 6.93
N LEU A 96 -26.59 -1.90 5.65
CA LEU A 96 -27.86 -1.29 5.23
C LEU A 96 -29.08 -2.14 5.60
N LEU A 97 -28.93 -3.46 5.71
CA LEU A 97 -29.99 -4.39 6.10
C LEU A 97 -30.08 -4.60 7.62
N ALA A 98 -29.04 -4.27 8.39
CA ALA A 98 -29.02 -4.45 9.85
C ALA A 98 -30.23 -3.82 10.59
N PRO A 99 -30.71 -2.61 10.23
CA PRO A 99 -31.90 -2.00 10.83
C PRO A 99 -33.18 -2.84 10.71
N LEU A 100 -33.25 -3.77 9.75
CA LEU A 100 -34.42 -4.63 9.55
C LEU A 100 -34.52 -5.76 10.58
N VAL A 101 -33.40 -6.10 11.23
CA VAL A 101 -33.30 -7.24 12.14
C VAL A 101 -32.86 -6.83 13.55
N GLU A 102 -32.32 -5.62 13.72
CA GLU A 102 -31.83 -5.10 15.00
C GLU A 102 -32.68 -3.91 15.48
N PRO A 103 -33.53 -4.09 16.51
CA PRO A 103 -34.38 -3.04 17.04
C PRO A 103 -33.55 -1.88 17.61
N GLY A 104 -33.93 -0.63 17.29
CA GLY A 104 -33.26 0.57 17.81
C GLY A 104 -32.07 1.06 16.96
N LEU A 105 -31.73 0.37 15.88
CA LEU A 105 -30.80 0.83 14.86
C LEU A 105 -31.57 1.52 13.73
N GLU A 106 -31.28 2.79 13.47
CA GLU A 106 -31.93 3.55 12.42
C GLU A 106 -31.27 3.33 11.05
N PRO A 107 -32.07 3.26 9.99
CA PRO A 107 -31.56 3.17 8.63
C PRO A 107 -31.09 4.54 8.10
N VAL A 108 -30.28 4.54 7.04
CA VAL A 108 -29.76 5.78 6.42
C VAL A 108 -30.88 6.74 6.02
N TRP A 109 -32.02 6.21 5.55
CA TRP A 109 -33.16 7.03 5.12
C TRP A 109 -33.91 7.72 6.26
N ALA A 110 -33.61 7.42 7.53
CA ALA A 110 -34.21 8.12 8.68
C ALA A 110 -33.86 9.61 8.71
N PHE A 111 -32.71 10.00 8.12
CA PHE A 111 -32.30 11.40 8.01
C PHE A 111 -32.90 12.12 6.80
N PHE A 112 -33.62 11.41 5.94
CA PHE A 112 -34.22 11.99 4.75
C PHE A 112 -35.74 12.12 4.96
N PRO A 113 -36.36 13.20 4.44
CA PRO A 113 -37.81 13.29 4.46
C PRO A 113 -38.42 12.07 3.76
N PRO A 114 -39.57 11.56 4.23
CA PRO A 114 -40.22 10.42 3.60
C PRO A 114 -40.41 10.70 2.10
N LEU A 115 -40.11 9.68 1.28
CA LEU A 115 -40.25 9.79 -0.17
C LEU A 115 -41.74 9.99 -0.50
N THR A 116 -42.10 11.23 -0.80
CA THR A 116 -43.41 11.56 -1.37
C THR A 116 -43.48 11.08 -2.82
N VAL A 117 -44.70 10.95 -3.36
CA VAL A 117 -44.91 10.61 -4.77
C VAL A 117 -44.17 11.59 -5.70
N ASP A 118 -44.13 12.88 -5.33
CA ASP A 118 -43.42 13.90 -6.08
C ASP A 118 -41.90 13.67 -6.11
N ASN A 119 -41.30 13.29 -4.97
CA ASN A 119 -39.87 12.96 -4.90
C ASN A 119 -39.54 11.72 -5.75
N LEU A 120 -40.44 10.73 -5.76
CA LEU A 120 -40.30 9.54 -6.61
C LEU A 120 -40.35 9.89 -8.10
N VAL A 121 -41.24 10.80 -8.52
CA VAL A 121 -41.32 11.28 -9.90
C VAL A 121 -40.02 11.99 -10.29
N TRP A 122 -39.46 12.83 -9.42
CA TRP A 122 -38.17 13.47 -9.67
C TRP A 122 -37.02 12.46 -9.79
N VAL A 123 -36.93 11.50 -8.86
CA VAL A 123 -35.90 10.44 -8.90
C VAL A 123 -36.04 9.61 -10.17
N ALA A 124 -37.25 9.19 -10.52
CA ALA A 124 -37.53 8.46 -11.76
C ALA A 124 -37.13 9.28 -13.00
N GLY A 125 -37.47 10.58 -13.01
CA GLY A 125 -37.07 11.50 -14.09
C GLY A 125 -35.55 11.60 -14.24
N VAL A 126 -34.82 11.76 -13.13
CA VAL A 126 -33.35 11.75 -13.12
C VAL A 126 -32.81 10.43 -13.67
N ILE A 127 -33.33 9.28 -13.22
CA ILE A 127 -32.92 7.96 -13.70
C ILE A 127 -33.15 7.84 -15.22
N VAL A 128 -34.33 8.25 -15.72
CA VAL A 128 -34.66 8.20 -17.14
C VAL A 128 -33.71 9.10 -17.96
N VAL A 129 -33.45 10.33 -17.51
CA VAL A 129 -32.52 11.25 -18.18
C VAL A 129 -31.12 10.65 -18.24
N TRP A 130 -30.58 10.17 -17.11
CA TRP A 130 -29.24 9.58 -17.06
C TRP A 130 -29.13 8.29 -17.87
N THR A 131 -30.16 7.45 -17.86
CA THR A 131 -30.22 6.22 -18.68
C THR A 131 -30.25 6.57 -20.16
N THR A 132 -30.99 7.62 -20.55
CA THR A 132 -31.06 8.10 -21.93
C THR A 132 -29.73 8.69 -22.39
N LEU A 133 -29.09 9.53 -21.56
CA LEU A 133 -27.75 10.07 -21.82
C LEU A 133 -26.72 8.95 -21.98
N PHE A 134 -26.76 7.94 -21.12
CA PHE A 134 -25.90 6.76 -21.22
C PHE A 134 -26.12 6.00 -22.53
N ALA A 135 -27.39 5.80 -22.93
CA ALA A 135 -27.73 5.15 -24.19
C ALA A 135 -27.18 5.93 -25.40
N ILE A 136 -27.31 7.26 -25.41
CA ILE A 136 -26.78 8.14 -26.47
C ILE A 136 -25.25 8.03 -26.53
N ILE A 137 -24.56 8.15 -25.39
CA ILE A 137 -23.10 8.05 -25.33
C ILE A 137 -22.62 6.67 -25.81
N SER A 138 -23.35 5.61 -25.48
CA SER A 138 -23.05 4.26 -25.93
C SER A 138 -23.24 4.09 -27.44
N GLN A 139 -24.21 4.77 -28.06
CA GLN A 139 -24.42 4.73 -29.51
C GLN A 139 -23.30 5.42 -30.29
N VAL A 140 -22.69 6.47 -29.74
CA VAL A 140 -21.56 7.20 -30.37
C VAL A 140 -20.25 6.37 -30.34
N GLY A 141 -20.25 5.18 -29.72
CA GLY A 141 -19.07 4.32 -29.67
C GLY A 141 -17.98 4.80 -28.73
N ILE A 142 -18.25 5.82 -27.90
CA ILE A 142 -17.36 6.25 -26.80
C ILE A 142 -17.15 5.08 -25.82
N VAL A 143 -18.18 4.25 -25.66
CA VAL A 143 -18.15 3.04 -24.84
C VAL A 143 -18.27 1.83 -25.76
N THR A 144 -17.15 1.20 -26.08
CA THR A 144 -17.13 0.04 -27.00
C THR A 144 -17.53 -1.27 -26.35
N ARG A 145 -17.47 -1.37 -25.01
CA ARG A 145 -17.89 -2.57 -24.26
C ARG A 145 -18.48 -2.20 -22.91
N TYR A 146 -19.68 -2.72 -22.59
CA TYR A 146 -20.32 -2.55 -21.28
C TYR A 146 -19.42 -3.02 -20.12
N SER A 147 -18.61 -4.07 -20.35
CA SER A 147 -17.63 -4.57 -19.37
C SER A 147 -16.51 -3.57 -19.04
N GLN A 148 -16.22 -2.61 -19.92
CA GLN A 148 -15.20 -1.58 -19.67
C GLN A 148 -15.70 -0.48 -18.74
N LEU A 149 -17.02 -0.25 -18.66
CA LEU A 149 -17.61 0.74 -17.76
C LEU A 149 -18.18 0.16 -16.47
N ALA A 150 -18.72 -1.06 -16.50
CA ALA A 150 -19.37 -1.66 -15.33
C ALA A 150 -18.43 -1.73 -14.12
N LYS A 151 -17.16 -2.12 -14.35
CA LYS A 151 -16.15 -2.21 -13.29
C LYS A 151 -15.77 -0.85 -12.71
N PRO A 152 -15.35 0.17 -13.50
CA PRO A 152 -15.13 1.51 -12.97
C PRO A 152 -16.38 2.10 -12.30
N ALA A 153 -17.56 1.96 -12.89
CA ALA A 153 -18.80 2.47 -12.32
C ALA A 153 -19.10 1.84 -10.95
N PHE A 154 -18.90 0.53 -10.81
CA PHE A 154 -19.04 -0.15 -9.53
C PHE A 154 -18.01 0.33 -8.50
N VAL A 155 -16.72 0.38 -8.87
CA VAL A 155 -15.63 0.76 -7.96
C VAL A 155 -15.76 2.23 -7.52
N TYR A 156 -15.95 3.15 -8.46
CA TYR A 156 -16.06 4.58 -8.16
C TYR A 156 -17.42 4.94 -7.58
N GLY A 157 -18.48 4.24 -7.96
CA GLY A 157 -19.80 4.39 -7.35
C GLY A 157 -19.78 4.00 -5.88
N LEU A 158 -19.20 2.84 -5.55
CA LEU A 158 -19.02 2.41 -4.17
C LEU A 158 -18.13 3.39 -3.39
N LEU A 159 -17.02 3.84 -3.99
CA LEU A 159 -16.15 4.87 -3.39
C LEU A 159 -16.93 6.15 -3.06
N GLY A 160 -17.73 6.63 -4.01
CA GLY A 160 -18.52 7.86 -3.88
C GLY A 160 -19.60 7.75 -2.81
N ILE A 161 -20.31 6.62 -2.75
CA ILE A 161 -21.35 6.37 -1.74
C ILE A 161 -20.72 6.31 -0.34
N LEU A 162 -19.62 5.59 -0.17
CA LEU A 162 -18.92 5.48 1.11
C LEU A 162 -18.33 6.82 1.55
N LEU A 163 -17.75 7.59 0.63
CA LEU A 163 -17.26 8.94 0.90
C LEU A 163 -18.40 9.88 1.31
N ALA A 164 -19.52 9.87 0.59
CA ALA A 164 -20.69 10.69 0.91
C ALA A 164 -21.24 10.36 2.30
N GLY A 165 -21.37 9.07 2.64
CA GLY A 165 -21.75 8.63 3.98
C GLY A 165 -20.76 9.11 5.04
N THR A 166 -19.45 9.03 4.76
CA THR A 166 -18.39 9.47 5.68
C THR A 166 -18.51 10.97 5.96
N VAL A 167 -18.57 11.78 4.91
CA VAL A 167 -18.73 13.25 5.02
C VAL A 167 -20.02 13.60 5.76
N PHE A 168 -21.12 12.91 5.44
CA PHE A 168 -22.40 13.14 6.11
C PHE A 168 -22.33 12.78 7.60
N SER A 169 -21.68 11.68 7.99
CA SER A 169 -21.51 11.31 9.40
C SER A 169 -20.64 12.31 10.17
N VAL A 170 -19.58 12.85 9.56
CA VAL A 170 -18.79 13.95 10.13
C VAL A 170 -19.64 15.20 10.28
N PHE A 171 -20.43 15.54 9.27
CA PHE A 171 -21.33 16.69 9.29
C PHE A 171 -22.38 16.59 10.41
N LEU A 172 -22.96 15.41 10.64
CA LEU A 172 -23.92 15.20 11.73
C LEU A 172 -23.30 15.41 13.11
N VAL A 173 -22.09 14.91 13.33
CA VAL A 173 -21.38 15.10 14.60
C VAL A 173 -20.93 16.56 14.76
N TRP A 174 -20.41 17.19 13.71
CA TRP A 174 -19.96 18.57 13.73
C TRP A 174 -21.07 19.57 14.06
N ASN A 175 -22.29 19.34 13.60
CA ASN A 175 -23.43 20.23 13.85
C ASN A 175 -24.26 19.84 15.08
N SER A 176 -23.78 18.89 15.89
CA SER A 176 -24.47 18.48 17.11
C SER A 176 -23.79 19.10 18.33
N ASP A 177 -24.57 19.81 19.14
CA ASP A 177 -24.09 20.32 20.44
C ASP A 177 -23.79 19.18 21.43
N THR A 178 -24.47 18.03 21.27
CA THR A 178 -24.30 16.84 22.13
C THR A 178 -24.23 15.55 21.29
N PRO A 179 -23.07 15.24 20.67
CA PRO A 179 -22.92 14.08 19.79
C PRO A 179 -23.36 12.74 20.38
N ALA A 180 -23.19 12.56 21.71
CA ALA A 180 -23.61 11.38 22.45
C ALA A 180 -25.13 11.07 22.38
N THR A 181 -25.96 12.06 22.07
CA THR A 181 -27.42 11.91 21.99
C THR A 181 -27.91 11.59 20.58
N LEU A 182 -27.01 11.62 19.58
CA LEU A 182 -27.38 11.29 18.20
C LEU A 182 -27.89 9.84 18.12
N PRO A 183 -28.98 9.60 17.36
CA PRO A 183 -29.54 8.27 17.24
C PRO A 183 -28.53 7.27 16.68
N ARG A 184 -28.68 6.01 17.06
CA ARG A 184 -27.85 4.92 16.54
C ARG A 184 -28.23 4.72 15.08
N ASN A 185 -27.35 5.09 14.16
CA ASN A 185 -27.62 4.99 12.72
C ASN A 185 -26.44 4.38 11.98
N VAL A 186 -26.73 3.50 11.02
CA VAL A 186 -25.73 2.78 10.21
C VAL A 186 -24.75 3.70 9.48
N VAL A 187 -25.13 4.97 9.24
CA VAL A 187 -24.27 5.95 8.57
C VAL A 187 -22.96 6.21 9.32
N PHE A 188 -22.92 6.02 10.64
CA PHE A 188 -21.68 6.19 11.44
C PHE A 188 -20.65 5.05 11.24
N GLY A 189 -21.03 3.97 10.55
CA GLY A 189 -20.12 2.92 10.08
C GLY A 189 -19.47 3.23 8.72
N SER A 190 -19.94 4.26 8.01
CA SER A 190 -19.49 4.56 6.64
C SER A 190 -18.01 4.94 6.55
N GLY A 191 -17.48 5.71 7.51
CA GLY A 191 -16.05 6.08 7.52
C GLY A 191 -15.13 4.90 7.73
N PHE A 192 -15.55 3.91 8.50
CA PHE A 192 -14.84 2.64 8.63
C PHE A 192 -14.84 1.86 7.31
N LEU A 193 -16.00 1.67 6.69
CA LEU A 193 -16.11 0.97 5.41
C LEU A 193 -15.34 1.70 4.29
N PHE A 194 -15.36 3.04 4.28
CA PHE A 194 -14.59 3.86 3.36
C PHE A 194 -13.08 3.67 3.54
N ALA A 195 -12.58 3.75 4.78
CA ALA A 195 -11.18 3.54 5.08
C ALA A 195 -10.73 2.11 4.74
N ALA A 196 -11.53 1.11 5.12
CA ALA A 196 -11.30 -0.29 4.77
C ALA A 196 -11.26 -0.47 3.24
N TYR A 197 -12.19 0.14 2.50
CA TYR A 197 -12.22 0.09 1.03
C TYR A 197 -10.94 0.61 0.39
N VAL A 198 -10.54 1.84 0.74
CA VAL A 198 -9.35 2.47 0.16
C VAL A 198 -8.08 1.73 0.57
N SER A 199 -7.94 1.40 1.86
CA SER A 199 -6.76 0.71 2.38
C SER A 199 -6.59 -0.69 1.81
N GLY A 200 -7.64 -1.51 1.73
CA GLY A 200 -7.52 -2.87 1.20
C GLY A 200 -7.22 -2.90 -0.30
N MET A 201 -7.72 -1.94 -1.09
CA MET A 201 -7.35 -1.78 -2.51
C MET A 201 -5.85 -1.50 -2.67
N ILE A 202 -5.34 -0.53 -1.90
CA ILE A 202 -3.92 -0.15 -1.93
C ILE A 202 -3.05 -1.29 -1.36
N ALA A 203 -3.51 -1.97 -0.30
CA ALA A 203 -2.78 -3.07 0.33
C ALA A 203 -2.66 -4.28 -0.58
N TYR A 204 -3.70 -4.63 -1.35
CA TYR A 204 -3.62 -5.72 -2.32
C TYR A 204 -2.67 -5.40 -3.48
N ASP A 205 -2.70 -4.16 -4.01
CA ASP A 205 -1.71 -3.74 -5.02
C ASP A 205 -0.28 -3.80 -4.48
N LEU A 206 -0.06 -3.25 -3.27
CA LEU A 206 1.23 -3.29 -2.59
C LEU A 206 1.72 -4.72 -2.38
N LEU A 207 0.84 -5.62 -1.93
CA LEU A 207 1.13 -7.03 -1.72
C LEU A 207 1.71 -7.66 -2.99
N ILE A 208 0.98 -7.53 -4.10
CA ILE A 208 1.32 -8.13 -5.39
C ILE A 208 2.61 -7.53 -5.96
N ARG A 209 2.87 -6.23 -5.72
CA ARG A 209 4.12 -5.58 -6.12
C ARG A 209 5.30 -6.02 -5.27
N THR A 210 5.09 -6.16 -3.97
CA THR A 210 6.15 -6.56 -3.04
C THR A 210 6.57 -8.01 -3.29
N GLU A 211 5.61 -8.92 -3.50
CA GLU A 211 5.90 -10.29 -3.93
C GLU A 211 6.76 -10.31 -5.20
N ASN A 212 6.37 -9.56 -6.23
CA ASN A 212 7.13 -9.47 -7.48
C ASN A 212 8.50 -8.79 -7.31
N MET A 213 8.59 -7.79 -6.44
CA MET A 213 9.85 -7.12 -6.15
C MET A 213 10.84 -8.11 -5.53
N LEU A 214 10.39 -8.93 -4.58
CA LEU A 214 11.20 -9.93 -3.90
C LEU A 214 11.63 -11.03 -4.87
N GLU A 215 10.71 -11.57 -5.68
CA GLU A 215 11.02 -12.63 -6.66
C GLU A 215 12.03 -12.19 -7.72
N ASN A 216 12.03 -10.92 -8.10
CA ASN A 216 12.94 -10.39 -9.12
C ASN A 216 14.14 -9.66 -8.55
N PHE A 217 14.29 -9.61 -7.22
CA PHE A 217 15.39 -8.87 -6.61
C PHE A 217 16.74 -9.52 -6.88
N GLY A 218 16.81 -10.87 -6.83
CA GLY A 218 18.01 -11.65 -7.14
C GLY A 218 18.50 -11.50 -8.59
N LYS A 219 17.57 -11.26 -9.52
CA LYS A 219 17.85 -11.07 -10.96
C LYS A 219 18.34 -9.68 -11.31
N LYS A 220 18.28 -8.75 -10.37
CA LYS A 220 18.81 -7.39 -10.55
C LYS A 220 20.29 -7.40 -10.19
N ASN A 221 21.07 -6.57 -10.88
CA ASN A 221 22.51 -6.40 -10.64
C ASN A 221 22.86 -5.83 -9.24
N ILE A 222 21.93 -5.79 -8.29
CA ILE A 222 22.08 -5.23 -6.94
C ILE A 222 22.50 -6.32 -5.95
N VAL A 223 22.23 -7.59 -6.25
CA VAL A 223 22.61 -8.74 -5.43
C VAL A 223 23.91 -9.32 -5.96
N GLU A 224 24.92 -9.50 -5.10
CA GLU A 224 26.22 -10.07 -5.51
C GLU A 224 26.10 -11.52 -6.00
N ASN A 225 25.26 -12.31 -5.34
CA ASN A 225 25.05 -13.72 -5.65
C ASN A 225 23.54 -14.06 -5.66
N GLU A 226 22.98 -14.17 -6.87
CA GLU A 226 21.56 -14.51 -7.10
C GLU A 226 21.16 -15.82 -6.40
N ARG A 227 22.01 -16.86 -6.46
CA ARG A 227 21.71 -18.17 -5.86
C ARG A 227 21.60 -18.09 -4.35
N GLN A 228 22.50 -17.36 -3.70
CA GLN A 228 22.41 -17.18 -2.24
C GLN A 228 21.16 -16.39 -1.84
N TYR A 229 20.76 -15.40 -2.64
CA TYR A 229 19.52 -14.68 -2.39
C TYR A 229 18.30 -15.59 -2.46
N GLU A 230 18.24 -16.48 -3.45
CA GLU A 230 17.14 -17.45 -3.59
C GLU A 230 17.18 -18.54 -2.50
N ASP A 231 18.32 -19.20 -2.31
CA ASP A 231 18.45 -20.38 -1.45
C ASP A 231 18.50 -20.05 0.05
N VAL A 232 19.00 -18.86 0.42
CA VAL A 232 19.15 -18.44 1.82
C VAL A 232 18.05 -17.48 2.21
N PHE A 233 17.97 -16.33 1.54
CA PHE A 233 17.03 -15.28 1.94
C PHE A 233 15.58 -15.64 1.58
N LEU A 234 15.26 -15.92 0.31
CA LEU A 234 13.88 -16.20 -0.09
C LEU A 234 13.32 -17.47 0.55
N SER A 235 14.15 -18.51 0.70
CA SER A 235 13.76 -19.75 1.38
C SER A 235 13.41 -19.52 2.87
N ASP A 236 14.28 -18.84 3.62
CA ASP A 236 14.03 -18.51 5.04
C ASP A 236 12.86 -17.54 5.19
N PHE A 237 12.74 -16.56 4.29
CA PHE A 237 11.63 -15.62 4.23
C PHE A 237 10.29 -16.36 4.06
N THR A 238 10.19 -17.22 3.04
CA THR A 238 8.98 -17.98 2.73
C THR A 238 8.62 -18.92 3.89
N LYS A 239 9.61 -19.62 4.46
CA LYS A 239 9.40 -20.49 5.63
C LYS A 239 8.81 -19.74 6.83
N LYS A 240 9.21 -18.49 7.05
CA LYS A 240 8.66 -17.66 8.14
C LYS A 240 7.24 -17.16 7.85
N LEU A 241 6.95 -16.82 6.60
CA LEU A 241 5.59 -16.42 6.18
C LEU A 241 4.58 -17.57 6.27
N GLU A 242 5.04 -18.79 5.93
CA GLU A 242 4.25 -20.02 5.92
C GLU A 242 4.24 -20.74 7.28
N ALA A 243 4.85 -20.15 8.32
CA ALA A 243 4.82 -20.70 9.66
C ALA A 243 3.37 -20.97 10.10
N SER A 244 3.12 -22.16 10.62
CA SER A 244 1.79 -22.63 11.00
C SER A 244 1.79 -23.29 12.38
N VAL A 245 0.63 -23.28 13.03
CA VAL A 245 0.37 -23.95 14.30
C VAL A 245 -0.91 -24.77 14.11
N PHE A 246 -0.83 -26.09 14.32
CA PHE A 246 -1.94 -27.03 14.03
C PHE A 246 -2.49 -26.89 12.59
N ASP A 247 -1.60 -26.81 11.59
CA ASP A 247 -1.93 -26.60 10.16
C ASP A 247 -2.68 -25.28 9.85
N VAL A 248 -2.82 -24.38 10.82
CA VAL A 248 -3.38 -23.04 10.63
C VAL A 248 -2.23 -22.03 10.49
N PRO A 249 -2.23 -21.14 9.49
CA PRO A 249 -1.22 -20.10 9.36
C PRO A 249 -1.08 -19.26 10.63
N LEU A 250 0.13 -19.15 11.17
CA LEU A 250 0.41 -18.46 12.43
C LEU A 250 -0.06 -17.00 12.39
N ALA A 251 0.06 -16.35 11.23
CA ALA A 251 -0.43 -14.98 11.03
C ALA A 251 -1.94 -14.86 11.23
N LEU A 252 -2.71 -15.87 10.82
CA LEU A 252 -4.17 -15.91 11.01
C LEU A 252 -4.50 -16.17 12.48
N VAL A 253 -3.78 -17.08 13.14
CA VAL A 253 -3.93 -17.33 14.59
C VAL A 253 -3.67 -16.05 15.37
N PHE A 254 -2.60 -15.32 15.03
CA PHE A 254 -2.29 -14.02 15.62
C PHE A 254 -3.41 -13.02 15.39
N GLY A 255 -3.86 -12.86 14.13
CA GLY A 255 -4.92 -11.91 13.78
C GLY A 255 -6.22 -12.18 14.53
N VAL A 256 -6.69 -13.43 14.54
CA VAL A 256 -7.92 -13.84 15.25
C VAL A 256 -7.77 -13.68 16.76
N THR A 257 -6.63 -14.09 17.34
CA THR A 257 -6.40 -13.99 18.79
C THR A 257 -6.36 -12.53 19.24
N PHE A 258 -5.71 -11.66 18.47
CA PHE A 258 -5.69 -10.23 18.77
C PHE A 258 -7.09 -9.63 18.68
N THR A 259 -7.80 -9.89 17.58
CA THR A 259 -9.15 -9.35 17.38
C THR A 259 -10.15 -9.87 18.42
N SER A 260 -10.01 -11.11 18.91
CA SER A 260 -10.88 -11.65 19.95
C SER A 260 -10.87 -10.83 21.25
N GLN A 261 -9.73 -10.21 21.59
CA GLN A 261 -9.62 -9.33 22.75
C GLN A 261 -10.42 -8.04 22.55
N LEU A 262 -10.33 -7.45 21.34
CA LEU A 262 -11.11 -6.26 20.97
C LEU A 262 -12.62 -6.55 20.96
N VAL A 263 -13.01 -7.70 20.42
CA VAL A 263 -14.41 -8.15 20.46
C VAL A 263 -14.90 -8.29 21.90
N GLY A 264 -14.07 -8.82 22.80
CA GLY A 264 -14.38 -8.87 24.24
C GLY A 264 -14.69 -7.50 24.82
N PHE A 265 -13.91 -6.46 24.48
CA PHE A 265 -14.20 -5.08 24.90
C PHE A 265 -15.48 -4.53 24.28
N TRP A 266 -15.72 -4.76 22.98
CA TRP A 266 -16.91 -4.25 22.31
C TRP A 266 -18.19 -4.92 22.77
N LEU A 267 -18.14 -6.17 23.23
CA LEU A 267 -19.28 -6.87 23.86
C LEU A 267 -19.65 -6.26 25.22
N LEU A 268 -18.70 -5.61 25.91
CA LEU A 268 -18.96 -4.89 27.15
C LEU A 268 -19.45 -3.45 26.92
N GLN A 269 -19.40 -2.98 25.67
CA GLN A 269 -19.86 -1.66 25.24
C GLN A 269 -21.03 -1.80 24.26
N ASN A 270 -21.52 -0.68 23.71
CA ASN A 270 -22.55 -0.68 22.66
C ASN A 270 -21.97 -1.08 21.28
N GLY A 271 -21.13 -2.11 21.24
CA GLY A 271 -20.45 -2.58 20.02
C GLY A 271 -19.51 -1.55 19.38
N PRO A 272 -18.87 -1.92 18.25
CA PRO A 272 -18.06 -0.97 17.49
C PRO A 272 -18.94 0.15 16.93
N HIS A 273 -18.40 1.37 16.94
CA HIS A 273 -19.05 2.58 16.43
C HIS A 273 -20.32 3.03 17.18
N GLN A 274 -20.57 2.52 18.39
CA GLN A 274 -21.76 2.85 19.19
C GLN A 274 -23.07 2.54 18.44
N LEU A 275 -23.10 1.42 17.72
CA LEU A 275 -24.28 0.96 16.98
C LEU A 275 -25.09 -0.09 17.72
N ASP A 276 -24.47 -0.79 18.69
CA ASP A 276 -25.05 -1.92 19.41
C ASP A 276 -25.59 -3.01 18.47
N SER A 277 -24.81 -3.25 17.41
CA SER A 277 -25.19 -4.09 16.28
C SER A 277 -24.31 -5.33 16.23
N SER A 278 -24.93 -6.50 16.25
CA SER A 278 -24.25 -7.79 16.10
C SER A 278 -23.65 -7.94 14.70
N ILE A 279 -24.33 -7.40 13.69
CA ILE A 279 -23.83 -7.36 12.31
C ILE A 279 -22.61 -6.46 12.20
N ALA A 280 -22.68 -5.24 12.76
CA ALA A 280 -21.53 -4.32 12.76
C ALA A 280 -20.34 -4.90 13.55
N LEU A 281 -20.61 -5.60 14.66
CA LEU A 281 -19.60 -6.31 15.44
C LEU A 281 -18.91 -7.40 14.61
N ALA A 282 -19.68 -8.27 13.95
CA ALA A 282 -19.15 -9.35 13.12
C ALA A 282 -18.32 -8.80 11.95
N CYS A 283 -18.78 -7.73 11.30
CA CYS A 283 -18.06 -7.10 10.19
C CYS A 283 -16.74 -6.47 10.66
N ASN A 284 -16.75 -5.71 11.76
CA ASN A 284 -15.52 -5.15 12.34
C ASN A 284 -14.55 -6.24 12.73
N ALA A 285 -15.01 -7.29 13.41
CA ALA A 285 -14.17 -8.42 13.79
C ALA A 285 -13.53 -9.11 12.58
N PHE A 286 -14.28 -9.27 11.49
CA PHE A 286 -13.75 -9.83 10.24
C PHE A 286 -12.63 -8.96 9.65
N PHE A 287 -12.87 -7.66 9.51
CA PHE A 287 -11.88 -6.72 8.96
C PHE A 287 -10.65 -6.58 9.85
N ASP A 288 -10.82 -6.50 11.16
CA ASP A 288 -9.71 -6.40 12.10
C ASP A 288 -8.89 -7.68 12.13
N ALA A 289 -9.52 -8.86 12.02
CA ALA A 289 -8.76 -10.11 11.88
C ALA A 289 -7.89 -10.12 10.61
N ILE A 290 -8.41 -9.61 9.48
CA ILE A 290 -7.63 -9.46 8.24
C ILE A 290 -6.51 -8.43 8.43
N LEU A 291 -6.82 -7.27 9.00
CA LEU A 291 -5.85 -6.20 9.23
C LEU A 291 -4.71 -6.66 10.14
N MET A 292 -5.02 -7.30 11.26
CA MET A 292 -4.02 -7.79 12.21
C MET A 292 -3.20 -8.94 11.61
N THR A 293 -3.80 -9.80 10.80
CA THR A 293 -3.06 -10.80 10.00
C THR A 293 -2.07 -10.11 9.06
N ALA A 294 -2.51 -9.05 8.37
CA ALA A 294 -1.68 -8.30 7.45
C ALA A 294 -0.54 -7.55 8.16
N ILE A 295 -0.82 -6.93 9.32
CA ILE A 295 0.19 -6.26 10.15
C ILE A 295 1.24 -7.27 10.62
N PHE A 296 0.85 -8.47 11.04
CA PHE A 296 1.80 -9.49 11.46
C PHE A 296 2.73 -9.93 10.31
N GLN A 297 2.17 -10.20 9.13
CA GLN A 297 2.98 -10.52 7.94
C GLN A 297 3.89 -9.35 7.55
N PHE A 298 3.41 -8.12 7.71
CA PHE A 298 4.19 -6.92 7.47
C PHE A 298 5.34 -6.74 8.47
N LEU A 299 5.16 -7.10 9.74
CA LEU A 299 6.25 -7.12 10.73
C LEU A 299 7.32 -8.16 10.40
N ILE A 300 6.92 -9.34 9.92
CA ILE A 300 7.85 -10.34 9.40
C ILE A 300 8.63 -9.73 8.22
N PHE A 301 7.92 -9.13 7.26
CA PHE A 301 8.53 -8.47 6.11
C PHE A 301 9.57 -7.41 6.51
N ILE A 302 9.21 -6.45 7.37
CA ILE A 302 10.15 -5.41 7.82
C ILE A 302 11.37 -6.02 8.49
N ARG A 303 11.18 -7.03 9.35
CA ARG A 303 12.29 -7.67 10.04
C ARG A 303 13.26 -8.34 9.06
N GLN A 304 12.73 -9.08 8.09
CA GLN A 304 13.55 -9.77 7.10
C GLN A 304 14.22 -8.78 6.14
N LEU A 305 13.53 -7.72 5.73
CA LEU A 305 14.10 -6.64 4.94
C LEU A 305 15.25 -5.94 5.69
N ASN A 306 15.08 -5.66 6.98
CA ASN A 306 16.13 -5.04 7.79
C ASN A 306 17.37 -5.94 7.90
N LEU A 307 17.19 -7.24 8.15
CA LEU A 307 18.31 -8.19 8.17
C LEU A 307 19.05 -8.25 6.82
N LEU A 308 18.32 -8.14 5.71
CA LEU A 308 18.89 -8.08 4.37
C LEU A 308 19.64 -6.76 4.11
N LEU A 309 19.11 -5.63 4.59
CA LEU A 309 19.77 -4.32 4.47
C LEU A 309 21.02 -4.21 5.35
N ASP A 310 21.05 -4.90 6.49
CA ASP A 310 22.20 -4.94 7.39
C ASP A 310 23.27 -5.99 6.99
N ASP A 311 23.11 -6.69 5.85
CA ASP A 311 23.98 -7.78 5.39
C ASP A 311 24.14 -8.91 6.43
N LYS A 312 23.08 -9.16 7.22
CA LYS A 312 23.08 -10.15 8.33
C LYS A 312 22.63 -11.54 7.92
N TYR A 313 22.29 -11.76 6.65
CA TYR A 313 22.03 -13.09 6.13
C TYR A 313 23.33 -13.71 5.70
N GLU A 314 23.79 -14.71 6.44
CA GLU A 314 25.02 -15.44 6.15
C GLU A 314 24.72 -16.93 6.18
N ARG A 315 25.23 -17.65 5.19
CA ARG A 315 25.25 -19.12 5.18
C ARG A 315 26.59 -19.57 4.64
N ASP A 316 27.22 -20.52 5.33
CA ASP A 316 28.49 -21.12 4.93
C ASP A 316 29.65 -20.11 4.75
N GLY A 317 29.64 -19.00 5.51
CA GLY A 317 30.69 -17.96 5.46
C GLY A 317 30.48 -16.89 4.38
N GLU A 318 29.43 -17.01 3.56
CA GLU A 318 29.10 -16.04 2.51
C GLU A 318 27.82 -15.28 2.89
N ALA A 319 27.94 -13.96 2.98
CA ALA A 319 26.83 -13.07 3.29
C ALA A 319 26.05 -12.69 2.02
N VAL A 320 24.73 -12.62 2.11
CA VAL A 320 23.88 -12.03 1.07
C VAL A 320 24.06 -10.52 1.13
N VAL A 321 24.92 -9.99 0.28
CA VAL A 321 25.22 -8.56 0.20
C VAL A 321 24.37 -7.89 -0.87
N LEU A 322 23.64 -6.86 -0.46
CA LEU A 322 23.00 -5.92 -1.37
C LEU A 322 23.94 -4.75 -1.65
N GLN A 323 24.36 -4.58 -2.90
CA GLN A 323 25.27 -3.51 -3.31
C GLN A 323 24.51 -2.26 -3.76
N PHE A 324 24.88 -1.11 -3.21
CA PHE A 324 24.52 0.18 -3.80
C PHE A 324 25.28 0.43 -5.10
N GLN A 325 24.55 0.75 -6.17
CA GLN A 325 25.12 1.02 -7.51
C GLN A 325 24.90 2.48 -7.94
N PRO A 326 25.89 3.38 -7.78
CA PRO A 326 25.75 4.83 -8.00
C PRO A 326 25.16 5.22 -9.36
N PHE A 327 25.54 4.49 -10.41
CA PHE A 327 25.13 4.73 -11.80
C PHE A 327 24.15 3.68 -12.33
N HIS A 328 23.39 3.05 -11.43
CA HIS A 328 22.36 2.10 -11.84
C HIS A 328 21.36 2.80 -12.79
N PRO A 329 20.90 2.15 -13.88
CA PRO A 329 19.98 2.75 -14.87
C PRO A 329 18.65 3.28 -14.30
N ASP A 330 18.33 2.92 -13.07
CA ASP A 330 17.16 3.41 -12.35
C ASP A 330 17.33 4.84 -11.80
N GLY A 331 18.54 5.39 -11.81
CA GLY A 331 18.90 6.70 -11.25
C GLY A 331 18.76 6.79 -9.74
N ARG A 332 18.67 5.65 -9.03
CA ARG A 332 18.37 5.57 -7.59
C ARG A 332 19.20 4.52 -6.85
N GLY A 333 20.38 4.18 -7.37
CA GLY A 333 21.27 3.27 -6.67
C GLY A 333 20.90 1.79 -6.75
N GLY A 334 19.89 1.43 -7.55
CA GLY A 334 19.24 0.11 -7.53
C GLY A 334 18.04 0.01 -6.58
N PHE A 335 17.85 0.96 -5.67
CA PHE A 335 16.82 0.89 -4.62
C PHE A 335 15.47 1.49 -5.03
N ARG A 336 15.23 1.77 -6.33
CA ARG A 336 13.99 2.41 -6.80
C ARG A 336 12.73 1.69 -6.33
N ASP A 337 12.72 0.37 -6.38
CA ASP A 337 11.51 -0.42 -6.10
C ASP A 337 11.23 -0.53 -4.61
N ILE A 338 12.28 -0.60 -3.76
CA ILE A 338 12.15 -0.47 -2.30
C ILE A 338 11.56 0.91 -1.96
N GLY A 339 12.08 1.97 -2.58
CA GLY A 339 11.55 3.32 -2.39
C GLY A 339 10.09 3.48 -2.84
N ARG A 340 9.70 2.84 -3.96
CA ARG A 340 8.30 2.84 -4.44
C ARG A 340 7.37 2.11 -3.47
N ALA A 341 7.74 0.91 -3.04
CA ALA A 341 6.98 0.15 -2.05
C ALA A 341 6.84 0.95 -0.74
N ALA A 342 7.93 1.61 -0.31
CA ALA A 342 7.90 2.43 0.90
C ALA A 342 6.95 3.63 0.79
N MET A 343 6.92 4.32 -0.35
CA MET A 343 5.97 5.41 -0.57
C MET A 343 4.51 4.93 -0.60
N GLN A 344 4.25 3.74 -1.14
CA GLN A 344 2.89 3.15 -1.13
C GLN A 344 2.42 2.78 0.28
N VAL A 345 3.31 2.19 1.09
CA VAL A 345 3.02 1.97 2.52
C VAL A 345 2.76 3.29 3.22
N ASN A 346 3.52 4.35 2.91
CA ASN A 346 3.27 5.67 3.50
C ASN A 346 1.86 6.18 3.19
N VAL A 347 1.33 5.94 1.98
CA VAL A 347 -0.07 6.26 1.65
C VAL A 347 -1.04 5.46 2.51
N LEU A 348 -0.79 4.16 2.76
CA LEU A 348 -1.61 3.37 3.68
C LEU A 348 -1.60 3.91 5.10
N VAL A 349 -0.43 4.32 5.59
CA VAL A 349 -0.29 4.94 6.91
C VAL A 349 -1.11 6.23 6.97
N ILE A 350 -1.03 7.12 5.97
CA ILE A 350 -1.86 8.33 5.91
C ILE A 350 -3.36 8.01 5.98
N VAL A 351 -3.83 7.04 5.18
CA VAL A 351 -5.24 6.61 5.16
C VAL A 351 -5.66 6.06 6.53
N ALA A 352 -4.80 5.25 7.17
CA ALA A 352 -5.05 4.73 8.52
C ALA A 352 -5.10 5.87 9.55
N GLY A 353 -4.20 6.85 9.48
CA GLY A 353 -4.20 8.03 10.34
C GLY A 353 -5.48 8.84 10.20
N LEU A 354 -5.93 9.12 8.97
CA LEU A 354 -7.21 9.81 8.71
C LEU A 354 -8.42 9.03 9.25
N TYR A 355 -8.39 7.70 9.16
CA TYR A 355 -9.42 6.86 9.78
C TYR A 355 -9.40 6.96 11.30
N TYR A 356 -8.24 6.99 11.96
CA TYR A 356 -8.17 7.16 13.40
C TYR A 356 -8.65 8.54 13.86
N VAL A 357 -8.39 9.59 13.08
CA VAL A 357 -9.01 10.92 13.27
C VAL A 357 -10.54 10.81 13.21
N TYR A 358 -11.06 10.19 12.16
CA TYR A 358 -12.50 9.98 12.01
C TYR A 358 -13.07 9.16 13.18
N ARG A 359 -12.41 8.07 13.58
CA ARG A 359 -12.83 7.19 14.68
C ARG A 359 -12.89 7.95 15.99
N LEU A 360 -11.84 8.71 16.32
CA LEU A 360 -11.82 9.53 17.54
C LEU A 360 -12.92 10.60 17.51
N TYR A 361 -13.01 11.35 16.40
CA TYR A 361 -13.93 12.48 16.31
C TYR A 361 -15.40 12.05 16.21
N VAL A 362 -15.74 11.15 15.30
CA VAL A 362 -17.13 10.75 15.06
C VAL A 362 -17.59 9.70 16.07
N GLN A 363 -16.78 8.67 16.32
CA GLN A 363 -17.19 7.54 17.14
C GLN A 363 -16.82 7.75 18.62
N GLY A 364 -15.65 8.33 18.89
CA GLY A 364 -15.20 8.65 20.24
C GLY A 364 -16.07 9.69 20.92
N LEU A 365 -16.44 10.79 20.25
CA LEU A 365 -17.35 11.80 20.81
C LEU A 365 -18.76 11.26 21.06
N ARG A 366 -19.25 10.35 20.19
CA ARG A 366 -20.54 9.66 20.40
C ARG A 366 -20.48 8.65 21.54
N ALA A 367 -19.30 8.15 21.89
CA ALA A 367 -19.08 7.21 22.98
C ALA A 367 -18.91 7.90 24.35
N LEU A 368 -18.77 9.22 24.39
CA LEU A 368 -18.70 9.97 25.65
C LEU A 368 -20.07 10.03 26.32
N PRO A 369 -20.14 10.00 27.67
CA PRO A 369 -21.36 10.33 28.39
C PRO A 369 -21.80 11.78 28.12
N ALA A 370 -23.08 12.08 28.35
CA ALA A 370 -23.64 13.43 28.10
C ALA A 370 -22.96 14.57 28.89
N GLY A 371 -22.29 14.25 30.01
CA GLY A 371 -21.48 15.20 30.78
C GLY A 371 -20.01 15.30 30.33
N GLY A 372 -19.66 14.75 29.17
CA GLY A 372 -18.30 14.78 28.61
C GLY A 372 -17.31 13.94 29.41
N PHE A 373 -16.04 14.36 29.42
CA PHE A 373 -14.96 13.67 30.13
C PHE A 373 -15.18 13.63 31.65
N ASP A 374 -15.80 14.65 32.23
CA ASP A 374 -16.06 14.74 33.68
C ASP A 374 -17.07 13.69 34.17
N ALA A 375 -17.92 13.19 33.26
CA ALA A 375 -18.89 12.15 33.55
C ALA A 375 -18.36 10.73 33.33
N LEU A 376 -17.13 10.56 32.83
CA LEU A 376 -16.53 9.24 32.70
C LEU A 376 -16.13 8.71 34.08
N GLN A 377 -16.78 7.62 34.51
CA GLN A 377 -16.32 6.86 35.67
C GLN A 377 -15.01 6.15 35.36
N ASN A 378 -14.18 5.89 36.38
CA ASN A 378 -12.82 5.34 36.24
C ASN A 378 -12.71 4.18 35.24
N MET A 379 -13.62 3.19 35.27
CA MET A 379 -13.56 2.06 34.34
C MET A 379 -14.00 2.43 32.91
N GLN A 380 -15.02 3.29 32.75
CA GLN A 380 -15.49 3.74 31.44
C GLN A 380 -14.43 4.63 30.75
N ALA A 381 -13.72 5.44 31.52
CA ALA A 381 -12.57 6.23 31.04
C ALA A 381 -11.47 5.32 30.48
N VAL A 382 -11.14 4.23 31.20
CA VAL A 382 -10.12 3.26 30.75
C VAL A 382 -10.55 2.57 29.46
N ILE A 383 -11.80 2.10 29.37
CA ILE A 383 -12.26 1.42 28.14
C ILE A 383 -12.30 2.39 26.97
N TRP A 384 -12.76 3.64 27.17
CA TRP A 384 -12.74 4.68 26.13
C TRP A 384 -11.30 4.98 25.68
N LEU A 385 -10.36 5.13 26.62
CA LEU A 385 -8.96 5.37 26.30
C LEU A 385 -8.34 4.21 25.51
N ILE A 386 -8.67 2.96 25.86
CA ILE A 386 -8.19 1.78 25.14
C ILE A 386 -8.78 1.70 23.73
N ASP A 387 -10.08 1.97 23.55
CA ASP A 387 -10.77 1.79 22.27
C ASP A 387 -10.54 2.95 21.27
N PHE A 388 -10.30 4.18 21.77
CA PHE A 388 -10.11 5.37 20.94
C PHE A 388 -8.68 5.93 21.01
N GLY A 389 -8.06 5.97 22.18
CA GLY A 389 -6.68 6.43 22.36
C GLY A 389 -5.64 5.37 21.99
N GLY A 390 -5.88 4.12 22.37
CA GLY A 390 -4.99 2.98 22.09
C GLY A 390 -4.60 2.84 20.61
N PRO A 391 -5.56 2.85 19.66
CA PRO A 391 -5.24 2.79 18.24
C PRO A 391 -4.41 3.96 17.73
N ILE A 392 -4.54 5.16 18.29
CA ILE A 392 -3.73 6.34 17.92
C ILE A 392 -2.28 6.17 18.38
N VAL A 393 -2.09 5.70 19.62
CA VAL A 393 -0.75 5.38 20.13
C VAL A 393 -0.11 4.27 19.30
N LEU A 394 -0.87 3.21 18.99
CA LEU A 394 -0.41 2.12 18.14
C LEU A 394 -0.03 2.64 16.75
N TYR A 395 -0.85 3.50 16.15
CA TYR A 395 -0.56 4.16 14.88
C TYR A 395 0.75 4.96 14.93
N ALA A 396 0.96 5.77 15.97
CA ALA A 396 2.18 6.55 16.13
C ALA A 396 3.43 5.65 16.24
N VAL A 397 3.35 4.58 17.03
CA VAL A 397 4.43 3.60 17.20
C VAL A 397 4.72 2.87 15.88
N VAL A 398 3.68 2.33 15.21
CA VAL A 398 3.84 1.62 13.94
C VAL A 398 4.41 2.55 12.86
N SER A 399 3.95 3.80 12.80
CA SER A 399 4.47 4.80 11.87
C SER A 399 5.93 5.14 12.14
N ALA A 400 6.32 5.31 13.41
CA ALA A 400 7.71 5.58 13.79
C ALA A 400 8.63 4.39 13.48
N VAL A 401 8.20 3.18 13.84
CA VAL A 401 8.89 1.91 13.53
C VAL A 401 9.05 1.76 12.02
N TRP A 402 8.00 2.02 11.25
CA TRP A 402 8.01 1.98 9.80
C TRP A 402 9.04 2.96 9.22
N LEU A 403 8.98 4.24 9.61
CA LEU A 403 9.89 5.27 9.12
C LEU A 403 11.35 4.92 9.45
N TYR A 404 11.59 4.40 10.65
CA TYR A 404 12.93 3.96 11.07
C TYR A 404 13.43 2.76 10.24
N TYR A 405 12.67 1.66 10.19
CA TYR A 405 13.18 0.42 9.57
C TYR A 405 13.18 0.41 8.06
N THR A 406 12.58 1.39 7.39
CA THR A 406 12.61 1.46 5.93
C THR A 406 13.41 2.62 5.41
N PHE A 407 13.02 3.83 5.77
CA PHE A 407 13.66 5.02 5.24
C PHE A 407 15.03 5.26 5.87
N TRP A 408 15.14 5.15 7.20
CA TRP A 408 16.39 5.39 7.91
C TRP A 408 17.43 4.28 7.68
N THR A 409 17.03 3.01 7.73
CA THR A 409 17.93 1.87 7.42
C THR A 409 18.42 1.89 5.98
N THR A 410 17.54 2.19 5.01
CA THR A 410 17.95 2.31 3.60
C THR A 410 18.93 3.47 3.41
N HIS A 411 18.69 4.61 4.07
CA HIS A 411 19.63 5.73 4.09
C HIS A 411 21.00 5.31 4.63
N LEU A 412 21.03 4.70 5.82
CA LEU A 412 22.26 4.26 6.45
C LEU A 412 23.02 3.26 5.59
N LYS A 413 22.31 2.33 4.93
CA LYS A 413 22.93 1.38 4.00
C LYS A 413 23.58 2.10 2.81
N MET A 414 22.81 2.95 2.12
CA MET A 414 23.34 3.72 0.97
C MET A 414 24.53 4.58 1.35
N ALA A 415 24.48 5.27 2.48
CA ALA A 415 25.57 6.11 2.96
C ALA A 415 26.82 5.28 3.27
N ARG A 416 26.66 4.15 3.97
CA ARG A 416 27.75 3.23 4.32
C ARG A 416 28.39 2.61 3.07
N ASP A 417 27.59 2.16 2.11
CA ASP A 417 28.11 1.54 0.89
C ASP A 417 28.76 2.56 -0.05
N LYS A 418 28.22 3.79 -0.10
CA LYS A 418 28.88 4.92 -0.77
C LYS A 418 30.25 5.21 -0.18
N GLU A 419 30.35 5.31 1.15
CA GLU A 419 31.64 5.51 1.84
C GLU A 419 32.62 4.35 1.57
N ARG A 420 32.17 3.10 1.68
CA ARG A 420 32.98 1.91 1.37
C ARG A 420 33.49 1.91 -0.07
N MET A 421 32.65 2.31 -1.04
CA MET A 421 33.08 2.41 -2.44
C MET A 421 34.10 3.52 -2.67
N ILE A 422 33.95 4.68 -2.01
CA ILE A 422 34.95 5.75 -2.05
C ILE A 422 36.28 5.22 -1.53
N LEU A 423 36.29 4.59 -0.35
CA LEU A 423 37.50 4.04 0.26
C LEU A 423 38.14 2.93 -0.60
N ARG A 424 37.34 2.03 -1.18
CA ARG A 424 37.84 0.98 -2.08
C ARG A 424 38.46 1.57 -3.34
N ARG A 425 37.82 2.55 -4.00
CA ARG A 425 38.38 3.21 -5.18
C ARG A 425 39.69 3.93 -4.84
N GLN A 426 39.73 4.68 -3.73
CA GLN A 426 40.95 5.33 -3.26
C GLN A 426 42.08 4.33 -3.00
N ALA A 427 41.78 3.18 -2.41
CA ALA A 427 42.76 2.11 -2.19
C ALA A 427 43.25 1.49 -3.51
N SER A 428 42.36 1.20 -4.47
CA SER A 428 42.74 0.63 -5.77
C SER A 428 43.56 1.58 -6.63
N TYR A 429 43.22 2.87 -6.65
CA TYR A 429 44.05 3.86 -7.36
C TYR A 429 45.49 3.90 -6.81
N ARG A 430 45.65 3.74 -5.49
CA ARG A 430 46.97 3.68 -4.83
C ARG A 430 47.72 2.36 -5.03
N SER A 431 47.04 1.24 -5.24
CA SER A 431 47.74 -0.01 -5.59
C SER A 431 48.28 0.01 -7.02
N ASP A 432 47.62 0.78 -7.91
CA ASP A 432 48.01 0.91 -9.32
C ASP A 432 49.01 2.05 -9.57
N THR A 433 49.19 2.97 -8.61
CA THR A 433 50.23 4.01 -8.65
C THR A 433 51.28 3.71 -7.58
N ASP A 434 52.51 3.41 -8.00
CA ASP A 434 53.70 3.09 -7.16
C ASP A 434 54.12 4.21 -6.16
N ASP A 435 53.26 5.18 -5.87
CA ASP A 435 53.57 6.38 -5.11
C ASP A 435 52.86 6.35 -3.74
N GLU A 436 53.47 5.68 -2.77
CA GLU A 436 52.99 5.57 -1.37
C GLU A 436 53.05 6.90 -0.58
N THR A 437 53.43 8.02 -1.20
CA THR A 437 53.79 9.26 -0.50
C THR A 437 52.69 10.33 -0.39
N GLU A 438 51.55 10.19 -1.07
CA GLU A 438 50.46 11.16 -0.96
C GLU A 438 49.52 10.90 0.24
N PRO A 439 49.21 11.91 1.07
CA PRO A 439 48.28 11.75 2.20
C PRO A 439 46.83 11.53 1.72
N ILE A 440 46.03 10.85 2.55
CA ILE A 440 44.59 10.63 2.31
C ILE A 440 43.88 11.98 2.08
N GLY A 441 43.28 12.17 0.90
CA GLY A 441 42.59 13.42 0.52
C GLY A 441 43.30 14.28 -0.53
N SER A 442 44.08 13.69 -1.45
CA SER A 442 44.80 14.41 -2.51
C SER A 442 43.89 14.88 -3.67
N VAL A 443 44.45 15.66 -4.62
CA VAL A 443 43.68 16.22 -5.74
C VAL A 443 43.20 15.13 -6.73
N ASN A 444 43.86 13.97 -6.78
CA ASN A 444 43.42 12.84 -7.60
C ASN A 444 42.30 12.03 -6.93
N ASP A 445 42.30 11.94 -5.58
CA ASP A 445 41.15 11.43 -4.81
C ASP A 445 39.89 12.28 -5.09
N ARG A 446 40.06 13.57 -5.42
CA ARG A 446 38.98 14.53 -5.67
C ARG A 446 38.08 14.17 -6.85
N ALA A 447 38.59 13.62 -7.95
CA ALA A 447 37.77 13.33 -9.13
C ALA A 447 36.80 12.15 -8.91
N GLY A 448 37.29 11.04 -8.35
CA GLY A 448 36.44 9.91 -7.95
C GLY A 448 35.55 10.25 -6.74
N TYR A 449 36.02 11.14 -5.87
CA TYR A 449 35.24 11.67 -4.75
C TYR A 449 34.14 12.64 -5.19
N GLU A 450 34.36 13.51 -6.18
CA GLU A 450 33.35 14.43 -6.74
C GLU A 450 32.26 13.65 -7.52
N GLU A 451 32.66 12.64 -8.29
CA GLU A 451 31.74 11.73 -9.00
C GLU A 451 30.83 10.96 -8.01
N LEU A 452 31.39 10.50 -6.88
CA LEU A 452 30.63 9.82 -5.85
C LEU A 452 29.89 10.77 -4.91
N LEU A 453 30.38 11.98 -4.65
CA LEU A 453 29.67 13.01 -3.85
C LEU A 453 28.29 13.31 -4.43
N THR A 454 28.21 13.41 -5.76
CA THR A 454 26.97 13.66 -6.50
C THR A 454 26.06 12.44 -6.63
N SER A 455 26.54 11.25 -6.24
CA SER A 455 25.73 10.02 -6.30
C SER A 455 24.55 10.07 -5.32
N PRO A 456 23.38 9.57 -5.73
CA PRO A 456 22.13 9.69 -4.98
C PRO A 456 22.16 8.91 -3.66
N VAL A 457 21.85 9.57 -2.54
CA VAL A 457 21.58 8.92 -1.25
C VAL A 457 20.16 9.29 -0.82
N TRP A 458 19.40 8.34 -0.28
CA TRP A 458 18.07 8.64 0.24
C TRP A 458 18.16 9.62 1.43
N PRO A 459 17.23 10.56 1.65
CA PRO A 459 16.18 10.96 0.73
C PRO A 459 16.79 11.66 -0.49
N LEU A 460 16.40 11.16 -1.67
CA LEU A 460 16.84 11.71 -2.95
C LEU A 460 16.37 13.16 -3.16
N ASP A 461 15.30 13.53 -2.47
CA ASP A 461 14.74 14.88 -2.41
C ASP A 461 14.27 15.17 -0.97
N SER A 462 14.81 16.22 -0.35
CA SER A 462 14.43 16.67 0.98
C SER A 462 12.95 17.07 1.09
N ARG A 463 12.33 17.50 -0.01
CA ARG A 463 10.89 17.81 -0.07
C ARG A 463 10.04 16.55 0.08
N GLN A 464 10.51 15.41 -0.43
CA GLN A 464 9.81 14.13 -0.26
C GLN A 464 9.87 13.67 1.20
N LEU A 465 11.01 13.83 1.88
CA LEU A 465 11.11 13.55 3.31
C LEU A 465 10.15 14.43 4.12
N GLN A 466 10.12 15.74 3.86
CA GLN A 466 9.19 16.65 4.52
C GLN A 466 7.73 16.25 4.28
N THR A 467 7.38 15.87 3.05
CA THR A 467 6.03 15.40 2.71
C THR A 467 5.68 14.12 3.48
N VAL A 468 6.60 13.16 3.55
CA VAL A 468 6.40 11.90 4.30
C VAL A 468 6.24 12.17 5.79
N VAL A 469 7.09 13.01 6.38
CA VAL A 469 7.01 13.35 7.81
C VAL A 469 5.73 14.13 8.12
N LEU A 470 5.45 15.21 7.38
CA LEU A 470 4.25 16.02 7.58
C LEU A 470 2.98 15.20 7.39
N SER A 471 2.91 14.35 6.37
CA SER A 471 1.73 13.54 6.10
C SER A 471 1.43 12.52 7.20
N ASN A 472 2.44 12.05 7.94
CA ASN A 472 2.24 11.17 9.11
C ASN A 472 1.87 11.94 10.38
N ILE A 473 2.38 13.17 10.52
CA ILE A 473 2.13 14.02 11.70
C ILE A 473 0.77 14.74 11.60
N ILE A 474 0.31 15.12 10.41
CA ILE A 474 -0.98 15.81 10.21
C ILE A 474 -2.14 15.06 10.87
N PRO A 475 -2.32 13.73 10.66
CA PRO A 475 -3.34 12.98 11.37
C PRO A 475 -3.21 13.07 12.90
N LEU A 476 -1.99 13.04 13.45
CA LEU A 476 -1.78 13.18 14.89
C LEU A 476 -2.18 14.57 15.39
N PHE A 477 -1.81 15.65 14.68
CA PHE A 477 -2.27 16.99 15.02
C PHE A 477 -3.79 17.13 14.94
N LEU A 478 -4.41 16.56 13.90
CA LEU A 478 -5.86 16.56 13.76
C LEU A 478 -6.52 15.80 14.92
N THR A 479 -5.99 14.64 15.32
CA THR A 479 -6.51 13.91 16.50
C THR A 479 -6.40 14.73 17.78
N LEU A 480 -5.26 15.41 18.00
CA LEU A 480 -5.06 16.21 19.21
C LEU A 480 -5.99 17.43 19.23
N SER A 481 -6.20 18.08 18.08
CA SER A 481 -7.12 19.21 17.94
C SER A 481 -8.60 18.81 18.10
N SER A 482 -8.92 17.53 17.90
CA SER A 482 -10.28 17.01 17.98
C SER A 482 -10.71 16.57 19.37
N ILE A 483 -9.80 16.55 20.34
CA ILE A 483 -10.11 16.29 21.75
C ILE A 483 -10.59 17.63 22.34
N PRO A 484 -11.88 17.77 22.72
CA PRO A 484 -12.31 18.94 23.47
C PRO A 484 -11.56 18.96 24.81
N ILE A 485 -10.78 20.02 25.03
CA ILE A 485 -10.05 20.30 26.29
C ILE A 485 -11.02 20.87 27.31
#